data_AF-A0A4T0UWZ2-F1
#
_entry.id   AF-A0A4T0UWZ2-F1
#
_cell.length_a   1.000
_cell.length_b   1.000
_cell.length_c   1.000
_cell.angle_alpha   90.00
_cell.angle_beta   90.00
_cell.angle_gamma   90.00
#
_symmetry.space_group_name_H-M   'P 1'
#
loop_
_entity.id
_entity.type
_entity.pdbx_description
1 polymer ?
#
loop_
_entity_poly.entity_id
_entity_poly.type
_entity_poly.pdbx_seq_one_letter_code
_entity_poly.pdbx_strand_id
1 'polypeptide(L)'
;MGVPVAGSFARFDADVAFNAAEPAKSRATLTVHTASIRLPAPDAVAEAARAAWFDSARHPQARFVASRFTRLADGRYQVSGKLTLKGVSRELSAPFALREAGGTRWLEGSLPISRLAFGVGDGEWRDTDTVADTVELKFRLALAGR
;
A
#
# COMPACT_ATOMS: atom_id res chain seq x y z
N MET A 1 19.63 15.57 1.96
CA MET A 1 18.86 15.40 0.70
C MET A 1 19.01 13.95 0.26
N GLY A 2 18.04 13.09 0.60
CA GLY A 2 18.06 11.68 0.21
C GLY A 2 17.42 11.49 -1.16
N VAL A 3 18.05 10.69 -2.03
CA VAL A 3 17.47 10.34 -3.33
C VAL A 3 16.28 9.40 -3.09
N PRO A 4 15.08 9.68 -3.64
CA PRO A 4 13.94 8.80 -3.45
C PRO A 4 14.21 7.44 -4.12
N VAL A 5 14.10 6.36 -3.35
CA VAL A 5 14.16 4.99 -3.87
C VAL A 5 12.74 4.52 -4.11
N ALA A 6 12.37 4.31 -5.37
CA ALA A 6 11.09 3.76 -5.75
C ALA A 6 11.14 2.22 -5.79
N GLY A 7 10.13 1.58 -5.23
CA GLY A 7 9.95 0.13 -5.26
C GLY A 7 8.53 -0.26 -5.67
N SER A 8 8.35 -1.52 -6.03
CA SER A 8 7.03 -2.08 -6.34
C SER A 8 6.93 -3.54 -5.88
N PHE A 9 5.70 -4.03 -5.73
CA PHE A 9 5.44 -5.45 -5.49
C PHE A 9 4.90 -6.08 -6.76
N ALA A 10 5.59 -7.10 -7.26
CA ALA A 10 5.23 -7.75 -8.52
C ALA A 10 4.03 -8.72 -8.38
N ARG A 11 3.68 -9.13 -7.16
CA ARG A 11 2.56 -10.06 -6.90
C ARG A 11 1.65 -9.52 -5.81
N PHE A 12 0.40 -9.32 -6.17
CA PHE A 12 -0.67 -8.95 -5.26
C PHE A 12 -2.01 -9.45 -5.80
N ASP A 13 -2.94 -9.69 -4.90
CA ASP A 13 -4.34 -10.00 -5.17
C ASP A 13 -5.21 -8.84 -4.72
N ALA A 14 -6.14 -8.41 -5.56
CA ALA A 14 -7.07 -7.33 -5.26
C ALA A 14 -8.51 -7.79 -5.56
N ASP A 15 -9.35 -7.81 -4.54
CA ASP A 15 -10.80 -7.92 -4.68
C ASP A 15 -11.39 -6.53 -4.40
N VAL A 16 -11.89 -5.88 -5.44
CA VAL A 16 -12.42 -4.52 -5.36
C VAL A 16 -13.80 -4.45 -6.00
N ALA A 17 -14.80 -4.16 -5.17
CA ALA A 17 -16.14 -3.80 -5.61
C ALA A 17 -16.40 -2.35 -5.18
N PHE A 18 -16.19 -1.42 -6.10
CA PHE A 18 -16.42 0.01 -5.86
C PHE A 18 -17.73 0.47 -6.53
N ASN A 19 -18.59 1.13 -5.75
CA ASN A 19 -19.82 1.76 -6.23
C ASN A 19 -19.73 3.27 -6.03
N ALA A 20 -19.55 4.01 -7.13
CA ALA A 20 -19.47 5.47 -7.07
C ALA A 20 -20.80 6.11 -6.60
N ALA A 21 -21.95 5.59 -7.02
CA ALA A 21 -23.26 6.14 -6.64
C ALA A 21 -23.55 5.92 -5.14
N GLU A 22 -23.13 4.78 -4.60
CA GLU A 22 -23.28 4.43 -3.19
C GLU A 22 -21.95 3.94 -2.57
N PRO A 23 -20.99 4.85 -2.27
CA PRO A 23 -19.68 4.48 -1.78
C PRO A 23 -19.73 3.58 -0.53
N ALA A 24 -20.70 3.79 0.36
CA ALA A 24 -20.89 2.97 1.56
C ALA A 24 -21.12 1.47 1.28
N LYS A 25 -21.57 1.07 0.07
CA LYS A 25 -21.72 -0.34 -0.33
C LYS A 25 -20.44 -0.93 -0.94
N SER A 26 -19.39 -0.12 -1.05
CA SER A 26 -18.11 -0.54 -1.62
C SER A 26 -17.29 -1.36 -0.64
N ARG A 27 -16.48 -2.27 -1.17
CA ARG A 27 -15.57 -3.13 -0.42
C ARG A 27 -14.30 -3.34 -1.22
N ALA A 28 -13.17 -3.38 -0.52
CA ALA A 28 -11.89 -3.70 -1.12
C ALA A 28 -11.03 -4.50 -0.15
N THR A 29 -10.37 -5.51 -0.66
CA THR A 29 -9.31 -6.24 0.01
C THR A 29 -8.12 -6.29 -0.92
N LEU A 30 -6.95 -5.88 -0.42
CA LEU A 30 -5.67 -6.01 -1.11
C LEU A 30 -4.77 -6.94 -0.29
N THR A 31 -4.17 -7.94 -0.93
CA THR A 31 -3.16 -8.81 -0.33
C THR A 31 -1.90 -8.72 -1.18
N VAL A 32 -0.78 -8.37 -0.56
CA VAL A 32 0.51 -8.18 -1.23
C VAL A 32 1.48 -9.25 -0.74
N HIS A 33 2.14 -9.95 -1.65
CA HIS A 33 3.19 -10.89 -1.29
C HIS A 33 4.49 -10.14 -1.04
N THR A 34 4.97 -10.13 0.20
CA THR A 34 6.10 -9.27 0.60
C THR A 34 7.41 -9.67 -0.09
N ALA A 35 7.61 -10.96 -0.35
CA ALA A 35 8.76 -11.47 -1.10
C ALA A 35 8.77 -11.06 -2.60
N SER A 36 7.67 -10.49 -3.12
CA SER A 36 7.59 -10.02 -4.51
C SER A 36 8.15 -8.61 -4.72
N ILE A 37 8.75 -8.02 -3.68
CA ILE A 37 9.32 -6.68 -3.75
C ILE A 37 10.39 -6.59 -4.84
N ARG A 38 10.38 -5.45 -5.52
CA ARG A 38 11.35 -5.02 -6.51
C ARG A 38 11.88 -3.66 -6.10
N LEU A 39 13.20 -3.55 -6.03
CA LEU A 39 13.95 -2.34 -5.77
C LEU A 39 15.06 -2.21 -6.81
N PRO A 40 15.62 -1.01 -7.03
CA PRO A 40 16.67 -0.81 -8.04
C PRO A 40 17.95 -1.61 -7.78
N ALA A 41 18.30 -1.83 -6.51
CA ALA A 41 19.48 -2.57 -6.10
C ALA A 41 19.11 -4.00 -5.64
N PRO A 42 19.76 -5.06 -6.17
CA PRO A 42 19.51 -6.45 -5.75
C PRO A 42 19.75 -6.68 -4.26
N ASP A 43 20.79 -6.08 -3.69
CA ASP A 43 21.09 -6.20 -2.25
C ASP A 43 19.97 -5.61 -1.39
N ALA A 44 19.35 -4.51 -1.85
CA ALA A 44 18.20 -3.92 -1.17
C ALA A 44 16.98 -4.85 -1.22
N VAL A 45 16.78 -5.58 -2.33
CA VAL A 45 15.71 -6.60 -2.43
C VAL A 45 15.96 -7.73 -1.42
N ALA A 46 17.20 -8.21 -1.32
CA ALA A 46 17.57 -9.25 -0.36
C ALA A 46 17.39 -8.76 1.09
N GLU A 47 17.79 -7.53 1.39
CA GLU A 47 17.66 -6.92 2.72
C GLU A 47 16.20 -6.69 3.12
N ALA A 48 15.36 -6.20 2.20
CA ALA A 48 13.95 -5.96 2.44
C ALA A 48 13.19 -7.24 2.86
N ALA A 49 13.63 -8.41 2.42
CA ALA A 49 13.02 -9.69 2.80
C ALA A 49 13.40 -10.17 4.22
N ARG A 50 14.45 -9.61 4.84
CA ARG A 50 14.97 -10.04 6.14
C ARG A 50 14.10 -9.61 7.32
N ALA A 51 14.40 -10.18 8.48
CA ALA A 51 13.67 -9.97 9.73
C ALA A 51 13.60 -8.51 10.20
N ALA A 52 14.63 -7.70 9.92
CA ALA A 52 14.62 -6.28 10.24
C ALA A 52 13.57 -5.50 9.42
N TRP A 53 13.27 -5.96 8.21
CA TRP A 53 12.36 -5.32 7.26
C TRP A 53 11.01 -6.03 7.19
N PHE A 54 10.60 -6.53 6.02
CA PHE A 54 9.29 -7.16 5.85
C PHE A 54 9.19 -8.54 6.48
N ASP A 55 10.34 -9.18 6.76
CA ASP A 55 10.41 -10.51 7.36
C ASP A 55 9.54 -11.51 6.61
N SER A 56 9.77 -11.61 5.30
CA SER A 56 8.89 -12.33 4.38
C SER A 56 8.74 -13.82 4.69
N ALA A 57 9.69 -14.39 5.44
CA ALA A 57 9.61 -15.78 5.91
C ALA A 57 8.50 -15.98 6.96
N ARG A 58 8.35 -15.05 7.92
CA ARG A 58 7.32 -15.12 8.98
C ARG A 58 6.05 -14.35 8.62
N HIS A 59 6.18 -13.34 7.76
CA HIS A 59 5.10 -12.47 7.30
C HIS A 59 5.06 -12.42 5.77
N PRO A 60 4.64 -13.51 5.10
CA PRO A 60 4.68 -13.62 3.65
C PRO A 60 3.72 -12.67 2.94
N GLN A 61 2.74 -12.12 3.67
CA GLN A 61 1.70 -11.25 3.14
C GLN A 61 1.52 -9.98 3.98
N ALA A 62 1.30 -8.87 3.29
CA ALA A 62 0.71 -7.66 3.85
C ALA A 62 -0.74 -7.56 3.35
N ARG A 63 -1.67 -7.11 4.18
CA ARG A 63 -3.09 -7.10 3.83
C ARG A 63 -3.75 -5.78 4.22
N PHE A 64 -4.48 -5.19 3.29
CA PHE A 64 -5.35 -4.05 3.54
C PHE A 64 -6.81 -4.47 3.37
N VAL A 65 -7.65 -4.19 4.37
CA VAL A 65 -9.09 -4.43 4.33
C VAL A 65 -9.82 -3.10 4.52
N ALA A 66 -10.53 -2.66 3.49
CA ALA A 66 -11.31 -1.44 3.55
C ALA A 66 -12.54 -1.62 4.45
N SER A 67 -12.76 -0.66 5.35
CA SER A 67 -13.91 -0.61 6.25
C SER A 67 -14.91 0.46 5.85
N ARG A 68 -14.48 1.51 5.13
CA ARG A 68 -15.35 2.62 4.72
C ARG A 68 -14.85 3.28 3.44
N PHE A 69 -15.80 3.65 2.57
CA PHE A 69 -15.57 4.54 1.44
C PHE A 69 -16.47 5.77 1.57
N THR A 70 -15.89 6.94 1.38
CA THR A 70 -16.59 8.23 1.49
C THR A 70 -16.34 9.05 0.25
N ARG A 71 -17.37 9.73 -0.27
CA ARG A 71 -17.20 10.71 -1.34
C ARG A 71 -16.59 12.00 -0.77
N LEU A 72 -15.62 12.56 -1.48
CA LEU A 72 -15.04 13.87 -1.21
C LEU A 72 -15.50 14.88 -2.27
N ALA A 73 -15.06 16.13 -2.16
CA ALA A 73 -15.24 17.15 -3.20
C ALA A 73 -14.49 16.79 -4.49
N ASP A 74 -14.85 17.44 -5.59
CA ASP A 74 -14.16 17.38 -6.89
C ASP A 74 -14.05 15.97 -7.49
N GLY A 75 -15.03 15.11 -7.22
CA GLY A 75 -15.05 13.74 -7.73
C GLY A 75 -13.98 12.82 -7.13
N ARG A 76 -13.36 13.22 -6.01
CA ARG A 76 -12.45 12.38 -5.23
C ARG A 76 -13.22 11.55 -4.20
N TYR A 77 -12.54 10.54 -3.68
CA TYR A 77 -13.06 9.66 -2.65
C TYR A 77 -11.99 9.43 -1.59
N GLN A 78 -12.41 8.96 -0.42
CA GLN A 78 -11.53 8.48 0.63
C GLN A 78 -11.86 7.01 0.91
N VAL A 79 -10.84 6.17 0.96
CA VAL A 79 -10.94 4.82 1.51
C VAL A 79 -10.30 4.81 2.89
N SER A 80 -10.99 4.24 3.87
CA SER A 80 -10.47 3.98 5.21
C SER A 80 -10.50 2.48 5.47
N GLY A 81 -9.50 1.98 6.17
CA GLY A 81 -9.40 0.56 6.46
C GLY A 81 -8.15 0.19 7.24
N LYS A 82 -8.04 -1.10 7.53
CA LYS A 82 -6.95 -1.64 8.34
C LYS A 82 -5.86 -2.22 7.44
N LEU A 83 -4.65 -1.68 7.56
CA LEU A 83 -3.44 -2.28 7.00
C LEU A 83 -2.77 -3.14 8.07
N THR A 84 -2.55 -4.41 7.74
CA THR A 84 -1.71 -5.33 8.51
C THR A 84 -0.41 -5.56 7.74
N LEU A 85 0.71 -5.20 8.36
CA LEU A 85 2.06 -5.33 7.81
C LEU A 85 2.99 -5.82 8.91
N LYS A 86 3.78 -6.87 8.63
CA LYS A 86 4.69 -7.49 9.60
C LYS A 86 4.01 -7.85 10.93
N GLY A 87 2.76 -8.35 10.87
CA GLY A 87 1.95 -8.69 12.05
C GLY A 87 1.34 -7.50 12.79
N VAL A 88 1.73 -6.27 12.49
CA VAL A 88 1.18 -5.06 13.11
C VAL A 88 0.01 -4.52 12.29
N SER A 89 -1.10 -4.21 12.95
CA SER A 89 -2.30 -3.65 12.29
C SER A 89 -2.54 -2.20 12.68
N ARG A 90 -2.82 -1.34 11.69
CA ARG A 90 -3.14 0.08 11.86
C ARG A 90 -4.29 0.49 10.95
N GLU A 91 -5.16 1.36 11.44
CA GLU A 91 -6.16 2.03 10.61
C GLU A 91 -5.49 3.14 9.81
N LEU A 92 -5.77 3.18 8.51
CA LEU A 92 -5.27 4.19 7.58
C LEU A 92 -6.43 4.74 6.76
N SER A 93 -6.26 5.96 6.26
CA SER A 93 -7.18 6.59 5.32
C SER A 93 -6.40 7.18 4.16
N ALA A 94 -6.82 6.85 2.94
CA ALA A 94 -6.16 7.27 1.72
C ALA A 94 -7.16 7.96 0.79
N PRO A 95 -6.87 9.19 0.31
CA PRO A 95 -7.62 9.77 -0.79
C PRO A 95 -7.31 9.01 -2.07
N PHE A 96 -8.31 8.85 -2.93
CA PHE A 96 -8.15 8.31 -4.27
C PHE A 96 -9.06 9.03 -5.27
N ALA A 97 -8.69 8.93 -6.54
CA ALA A 97 -9.46 9.40 -7.67
C ALA A 97 -9.76 8.25 -8.63
N LEU A 98 -10.86 8.40 -9.37
CA LEU A 98 -11.11 7.57 -10.53
C LEU A 98 -10.53 8.25 -11.78
N ARG A 99 -9.86 7.47 -12.62
CA ARG A 99 -9.30 7.89 -13.90
C ARG A 99 -9.73 6.91 -14.98
N GLU A 100 -10.28 7.41 -16.08
CA GLU A 100 -10.59 6.57 -17.23
C GLU A 100 -9.48 6.71 -18.26
N ALA A 101 -8.88 5.59 -18.66
CA ALA A 101 -7.82 5.55 -19.66
C ALA A 101 -7.92 4.27 -20.47
N GLY A 102 -8.04 4.41 -21.80
CA GLY A 102 -8.09 3.25 -22.72
C GLY A 102 -9.25 2.30 -22.44
N GLY A 103 -10.43 2.82 -22.08
CA GLY A 103 -11.61 2.01 -21.74
C GLY A 103 -11.54 1.31 -20.37
N THR A 104 -10.45 1.50 -19.62
CA THR A 104 -10.29 0.97 -18.25
C THR A 104 -10.51 2.08 -17.24
N ARG A 105 -11.30 1.79 -16.20
CA ARG A 105 -11.45 2.63 -15.02
C ARG A 105 -10.37 2.28 -13.99
N TRP A 106 -9.51 3.24 -13.69
CA TRP A 106 -8.43 3.12 -12.71
C TRP A 106 -8.80 3.81 -11.41
N LEU A 107 -8.55 3.14 -10.29
CA LEU A 107 -8.56 3.70 -8.96
C LEU A 107 -7.11 4.02 -8.58
N GLU A 108 -6.82 5.30 -8.35
CA GLU A 108 -5.46 5.79 -8.12
C GLU A 108 -5.41 6.64 -6.86
N GLY A 109 -4.45 6.38 -5.99
CA GLY A 109 -4.26 7.16 -4.78
C GLY A 109 -2.88 6.97 -4.17
N SER A 110 -2.59 7.80 -3.18
CA SER A 110 -1.38 7.67 -2.38
C SER A 110 -1.61 8.16 -0.96
N LEU A 111 -0.79 7.66 -0.04
CA LEU A 111 -0.72 8.16 1.31
C LEU A 111 0.71 7.99 1.88
N PRO A 112 1.18 8.94 2.70
CA PRO A 112 2.35 8.72 3.52
C PRO A 112 2.02 7.77 4.68
N ILE A 113 2.91 6.83 4.95
CA ILE A 113 2.88 5.95 6.14
C ILE A 113 4.22 5.99 6.86
N SER A 114 4.22 5.72 8.18
CA SER A 114 5.44 5.48 8.95
C SER A 114 5.82 4.00 8.85
N ARG A 115 7.01 3.69 8.33
CA ARG A 115 7.51 2.30 8.29
C ARG A 115 7.76 1.76 9.71
N LEU A 116 8.22 2.62 10.62
CA LEU A 116 8.52 2.26 12.00
C LEU A 116 7.25 1.94 12.79
N ALA A 117 6.11 2.55 12.45
CA ALA A 117 4.81 2.21 13.04
C ALA A 117 4.36 0.75 12.81
N PHE A 118 4.96 0.07 11.84
CA PHE A 118 4.78 -1.36 11.52
C PHE A 118 6.02 -2.21 11.86
N GLY A 119 7.05 -1.63 12.48
CA GLY A 119 8.31 -2.32 12.78
C GLY A 119 9.12 -2.69 11.54
N VAL A 120 8.95 -1.97 10.42
CA VAL A 120 9.69 -2.19 9.18
C VAL A 120 10.95 -1.32 9.16
N GLY A 121 12.11 -1.98 9.13
CA GLY A 121 13.42 -1.36 9.31
C GLY A 121 13.73 -1.16 10.80
N ASP A 122 13.89 -2.28 11.50
CA ASP A 122 14.24 -2.35 12.91
C ASP A 122 15.76 -2.49 13.14
N GLY A 123 16.22 -2.43 14.40
CA GLY A 123 17.64 -2.46 14.73
C GLY A 123 18.41 -1.26 14.17
N GLU A 124 19.49 -1.50 13.44
CA GLU A 124 20.30 -0.45 12.79
C GLU A 124 19.49 0.38 11.77
N TRP A 125 18.45 -0.22 11.17
CA TRP A 125 17.57 0.45 10.21
C TRP A 125 16.54 1.37 10.86
N ARG A 126 16.50 1.50 12.19
CA ARG A 126 15.62 2.45 12.87
C ARG A 126 16.04 3.90 12.67
N ASP A 127 17.33 4.10 12.37
CA ASP A 127 17.88 5.43 12.13
C ASP A 127 17.22 6.09 10.90
N THR A 128 16.58 7.23 11.14
CA THR A 128 15.86 7.98 10.12
C THR A 128 16.75 8.84 9.24
N ASP A 129 18.00 9.05 9.64
CA ASP A 129 19.00 9.75 8.82
C ASP A 129 19.49 8.85 7.68
N THR A 130 19.57 7.55 7.93
CA THR A 130 19.90 6.53 6.91
C THR A 130 18.70 6.21 6.02
N VAL A 131 17.53 5.92 6.60
CA VAL A 131 16.28 5.69 5.86
C VAL A 131 15.14 6.46 6.52
N ALA A 132 14.55 7.42 5.82
CA ALA A 132 13.39 8.15 6.33
C ALA A 132 12.28 7.22 6.84
N ASP A 133 11.60 7.63 7.92
CA ASP A 133 10.45 6.87 8.45
C ASP A 133 9.24 6.95 7.50
N THR A 134 9.00 8.13 6.93
CA THR A 134 7.87 8.35 6.03
C THR A 134 8.11 7.69 4.68
N VAL A 135 7.21 6.77 4.31
CA VAL A 135 7.15 6.10 3.03
C VAL A 135 5.86 6.51 2.31
N GLU A 136 5.99 7.00 1.08
CA GLU A 136 4.82 7.29 0.23
C GLU A 136 4.31 5.99 -0.41
N LEU A 137 3.18 5.47 0.10
CA LEU A 137 2.50 4.32 -0.47
C LEU A 137 1.62 4.79 -1.62
N LYS A 138 1.90 4.32 -2.83
CA LYS A 138 1.12 4.60 -4.04
C LYS A 138 0.40 3.32 -4.50
N PHE A 139 -0.85 3.45 -4.92
CA PHE A 139 -1.62 2.34 -5.46
C PHE A 139 -2.37 2.75 -6.72
N ARG A 140 -2.46 1.81 -7.65
CA ARG A 140 -3.21 1.93 -8.90
C ARG A 140 -3.84 0.58 -9.24
N LEU A 141 -5.17 0.52 -9.22
CA LEU A 141 -5.93 -0.70 -9.44
C LEU A 141 -6.90 -0.50 -10.59
N ALA A 142 -6.93 -1.44 -11.54
CA ALA A 142 -7.95 -1.46 -12.58
C ALA A 142 -9.26 -2.01 -12.00
N LEU A 143 -10.36 -1.30 -12.20
CA LEU A 143 -11.70 -1.80 -11.94
C LEU A 143 -12.16 -2.55 -13.20
N ALA A 144 -12.31 -3.86 -13.09
CA ALA A 144 -12.94 -4.64 -14.15
C ALA A 144 -14.41 -4.18 -14.26
N GLY A 145 -14.79 -3.64 -15.43
CA GLY A 145 -16.17 -3.32 -15.71
C GLY A 145 -17.02 -4.59 -15.68
N ARG A 146 -18.07 -4.60 -14.87
CA ARG A 146 -19.25 -5.40 -15.16
C ARG A 146 -20.22 -4.55 -15.97
#